data_AF-A0A822A017-F1
#
_entry.id   AF-A0A822A017-F1
#
_cell.length_a   1.000
_cell.length_b   1.000
_cell.length_c   1.000
_cell.angle_alpha   90.00
_cell.angle_beta   90.00
_cell.angle_gamma   90.00
#
_symmetry.space_group_name_H-M   'P 1'
#
loop_
_entity.id
_entity.type
_entity.pdbx_description
1 polymer ?
#
loop_
_entity_poly.entity_id
_entity_poly.type
_entity_poly.pdbx_seq_one_letter_code
_entity_poly.pdbx_strand_id
1 'polypeptide(L)'
;MISIFRLDHHCPWINNCVGEFNQKYFILFLFYIGLTSLYVISFIIWSLIVYPNKSEAQVIHSIVLCIESCLFGIFVITVFVDQIQSILNDRSLIDALKLDENSRTKERILPPKRILFQNVFGSGPIILWLFPCDLKSSNKISDSQDTYFV
;
A
#
# COMPACT_ATOMS: atom_id res chain seq x y z
N MET A 1 -24.08 13.28 -2.35
CA MET A 1 -24.09 12.58 -1.04
C MET A 1 -23.30 11.29 -1.22
N ILE A 2 -21.98 11.33 -0.98
CA ILE A 2 -21.14 10.14 -1.05
C ILE A 2 -21.17 9.54 0.35
N SER A 3 -21.64 8.30 0.45
CA SER A 3 -21.85 7.60 1.72
C SER A 3 -20.51 7.23 2.34
N ILE A 4 -20.20 7.84 3.48
CA ILE A 4 -18.97 7.67 4.27
C ILE A 4 -19.22 6.59 5.33
N PHE A 5 -19.58 5.38 4.90
CA PHE A 5 -19.62 4.23 5.82
C PHE A 5 -18.34 3.43 5.59
N ARG A 6 -17.30 3.73 6.39
CA ARG A 6 -15.92 3.17 6.40
C ARG A 6 -14.91 3.82 5.44
N LEU A 7 -14.54 5.08 5.72
CA LEU A 7 -13.43 5.76 5.06
C LEU A 7 -12.47 6.25 6.14
N ASP A 8 -11.33 5.58 6.30
CA ASP A 8 -10.37 5.88 7.37
C ASP A 8 -9.46 7.08 7.07
N HIS A 9 -9.26 7.45 5.80
CA HIS A 9 -8.57 8.72 5.50
C HIS A 9 -8.92 9.21 4.10
N HIS A 10 -9.40 10.45 3.99
CA HIS A 10 -9.48 11.13 2.70
C HIS A 10 -8.08 11.60 2.33
N CYS A 11 -7.39 10.87 1.45
CA CYS A 11 -6.08 11.24 0.97
C CYS A 11 -6.26 12.35 -0.09
N PRO A 12 -5.93 13.62 0.21
CA PRO A 12 -6.14 14.73 -0.72
C PRO A 12 -5.32 14.58 -2.00
N TRP A 13 -4.24 13.80 -1.95
CA TRP A 13 -3.29 13.59 -3.05
C TRP A 13 -3.87 12.77 -4.22
N ILE A 14 -4.84 11.89 -3.96
CA ILE A 14 -5.52 11.09 -5.00
C ILE A 14 -6.97 11.53 -5.24
N ASN A 15 -7.40 12.59 -4.56
CA ASN A 15 -8.78 13.08 -4.59
C ASN A 15 -9.82 11.97 -4.40
N ASN A 16 -9.50 11.00 -3.52
CA ASN A 16 -10.33 9.84 -3.28
C ASN A 16 -10.16 9.38 -1.83
N CYS A 17 -11.21 8.78 -1.29
CA CYS A 17 -11.16 8.20 0.03
C CYS A 17 -10.51 6.83 -0.04
N VAL A 18 -9.47 6.60 0.76
CA VAL A 18 -8.83 5.28 0.86
C VAL A 18 -9.61 4.46 1.87
N GLY A 19 -10.29 3.41 1.39
CA GLY A 19 -10.95 2.41 2.23
C GLY A 19 -10.33 1.02 2.06
N GLU A 20 -10.76 0.08 2.90
CA GLU A 20 -10.28 -1.32 2.99
C GLU A 20 -10.13 -2.02 1.62
N PHE A 21 -11.01 -1.70 0.66
CA PHE A 21 -11.05 -2.34 -0.66
C PHE A 21 -10.13 -1.72 -1.73
N ASN A 22 -9.60 -0.51 -1.50
CA ASN A 22 -8.74 0.18 -2.49
C ASN A 22 -7.31 0.42 -1.98
N GLN A 23 -7.07 0.23 -0.69
CA GLN A 23 -5.77 0.44 -0.06
C GLN A 23 -4.67 -0.46 -0.66
N LYS A 24 -4.98 -1.72 -0.96
CA LYS A 24 -4.06 -2.67 -1.62
C LYS A 24 -3.61 -2.15 -2.98
N TYR A 25 -4.54 -1.74 -3.84
CA TYR A 25 -4.24 -1.26 -5.19
C TYR A 25 -3.43 0.03 -5.17
N PHE A 26 -3.72 0.92 -4.21
CA PHE A 26 -2.95 2.15 -4.06
C PHE A 26 -1.50 1.89 -3.62
N ILE A 27 -1.30 1.01 -2.64
CA ILE A 27 0.06 0.64 -2.19
C ILE A 27 0.82 -0.06 -3.32
N LEU A 28 0.15 -0.93 -4.08
CA LEU A 28 0.75 -1.57 -5.27
C LEU A 28 1.13 -0.55 -6.34
N PHE A 29 0.25 0.41 -6.62
CA PHE A 29 0.55 1.51 -7.55
C PHE A 29 1.80 2.28 -7.12
N LEU A 30 1.90 2.71 -5.86
CA LEU A 30 3.07 3.40 -5.34
C LEU A 30 4.34 2.53 -5.43
N PHE A 31 4.23 1.25 -5.12
CA PHE A 31 5.34 0.32 -5.21
C PHE A 31 5.87 0.18 -6.65
N TYR A 32 4.98 -0.02 -7.63
CA TYR A 32 5.37 -0.13 -9.03
C TYR A 32 5.99 1.15 -9.58
N ILE A 33 5.41 2.30 -9.21
CA ILE A 33 5.95 3.60 -9.59
C ILE A 33 7.36 3.80 -9.00
N GLY A 34 7.57 3.43 -7.74
CA GLY A 34 8.90 3.45 -7.11
C GLY A 34 9.91 2.57 -7.84
N LEU A 35 9.51 1.35 -8.24
CA LEU A 35 10.35 0.46 -9.05
C LEU A 35 10.69 1.07 -10.41
N THR A 36 9.74 1.72 -11.09
CA THR A 36 10.00 2.41 -12.36
C THR A 36 11.02 3.53 -12.19
N SER A 37 10.94 4.33 -11.13
CA SER A 37 11.94 5.37 -10.84
C SER A 37 13.35 4.77 -10.65
N LEU A 38 13.47 3.69 -9.87
CA LEU A 38 14.75 2.98 -9.69
C LEU A 38 15.29 2.38 -11.00
N TYR A 39 14.41 1.87 -11.85
CA TYR A 39 14.77 1.33 -13.15
C TYR A 39 15.34 2.41 -14.07
N VAL A 40 14.69 3.58 -14.13
CA VAL A 40 15.15 4.72 -14.93
C VAL A 40 16.52 5.21 -14.45
N ILE A 41 16.71 5.38 -13.14
CA ILE A 41 18.01 5.78 -12.57
C ILE A 41 19.10 4.75 -12.93
N SER A 42 18.81 3.46 -12.78
CA SER A 42 19.73 2.38 -13.12
C SER A 42 20.12 2.41 -14.60
N PHE A 43 19.14 2.65 -15.48
CA PHE A 43 19.37 2.77 -16.93
C PHE A 43 20.20 4.02 -17.29
N ILE A 44 19.97 5.15 -16.61
CA ILE A 44 20.79 6.36 -16.78
C ILE A 44 22.24 6.08 -16.39
N ILE A 45 22.48 5.49 -15.21
CA ILE A 45 23.82 5.13 -14.74
C ILE A 45 24.51 4.19 -15.74
N TRP A 46 23.81 3.13 -16.17
CA TRP A 46 24.31 2.21 -17.18
C TRP A 46 24.68 2.92 -18.48
N SER A 47 23.82 3.82 -18.96
CA SER A 47 24.04 4.58 -20.18
C SER A 47 25.24 5.51 -20.10
N LEU A 48 25.51 6.12 -18.94
CA LEU A 48 26.68 6.97 -18.70
C LEU A 48 27.99 6.17 -18.70
N ILE A 49 27.96 4.93 -18.21
CA ILE A 49 29.13 4.05 -18.17
C ILE A 49 29.46 3.49 -19.57
N VAL A 50 28.44 3.00 -20.29
CA VAL A 50 28.63 2.30 -21.57
C VAL A 50 28.87 3.27 -22.73
N TYR A 51 28.25 4.45 -22.70
CA TYR A 51 28.36 5.45 -23.77
C TYR A 51 28.89 6.77 -23.20
N PRO A 52 30.21 6.88 -22.96
CA PRO A 52 30.81 8.09 -22.39
C PRO A 52 30.82 9.27 -23.36
N ASN A 53 30.85 9.02 -24.68
CA ASN A 53 30.88 10.06 -25.72
C ASN A 53 29.47 10.47 -26.15
N LYS A 54 28.69 11.05 -25.22
CA LYS A 54 27.35 11.57 -25.48
C LYS A 54 27.40 13.01 -25.99
N SER A 55 26.42 13.39 -26.83
CA SER A 55 26.25 14.80 -27.19
C SER A 55 25.77 15.62 -25.99
N GLU A 56 26.04 16.93 -25.98
CA GLU A 56 25.62 17.83 -24.91
C GLU A 56 24.11 17.73 -24.63
N ALA A 57 23.28 17.64 -25.68
CA ALA A 57 21.85 17.46 -25.57
C ALA A 57 21.45 16.15 -24.85
N GLN A 58 22.16 15.05 -25.12
CA GLN A 58 21.91 13.76 -24.47
C GLN A 58 22.30 13.76 -22.99
N VAL A 59 23.38 14.46 -22.65
CA VAL A 59 23.82 14.64 -21.25
C VAL A 59 22.79 15.46 -20.49
N ILE A 60 22.33 16.59 -21.05
CA ILE A 60 21.28 17.43 -20.46
C ILE A 60 20.00 16.63 -20.24
N HIS A 61 19.54 15.87 -21.24
CA HIS A 61 18.36 15.03 -21.11
C HIS A 61 18.50 13.98 -20.01
N SER A 62 19.69 13.38 -19.86
CA SER A 62 19.97 12.40 -18.80
C SER A 62 19.94 13.03 -17.41
N ILE A 63 20.43 14.27 -17.27
CA ILE A 63 20.40 15.01 -16.00
C ILE A 63 18.96 15.37 -15.62
N VAL A 64 18.16 15.87 -16.58
CA VAL A 64 16.75 16.22 -16.34
C VAL A 64 15.95 15.00 -15.89
N LEU A 65 16.08 13.87 -16.61
CA LEU A 65 15.43 12.62 -16.23
C LEU A 65 15.87 12.11 -14.85
N CYS A 66 17.14 12.30 -14.48
CA CYS A 66 17.64 11.92 -13.16
C CYS A 66 16.99 12.75 -12.06
N ILE A 67 16.91 14.07 -12.24
CA ILE A 67 16.26 14.99 -11.29
C ILE A 67 14.77 14.63 -11.16
N GLU A 68 14.07 14.45 -12.28
CA GLU A 68 12.65 14.07 -12.29
C GLU A 68 12.43 12.74 -11.54
N SER A 69 13.24 11.72 -11.84
CA SER A 69 13.14 10.40 -11.20
C SER A 69 13.38 10.47 -9.70
N CYS A 70 14.35 11.28 -9.25
CA CYS A 70 14.64 11.50 -7.83
C CYS A 70 13.50 12.23 -7.12
N LEU A 71 12.96 13.30 -7.70
CA LEU A 71 11.84 14.04 -7.13
C LEU A 71 10.59 13.16 -7.00
N PHE A 72 10.29 12.40 -8.06
CA PHE A 72 9.16 11.48 -8.05
C PHE A 72 9.37 10.33 -7.07
N GLY A 73 10.60 9.80 -6.97
CA GLY A 73 10.96 8.78 -5.99
C GLY A 73 10.78 9.25 -4.55
N ILE A 74 11.22 10.47 -4.22
CA ILE A 74 11.03 11.06 -2.88
C ILE A 74 9.54 11.20 -2.57
N PHE A 75 8.76 11.75 -3.52
CA PHE A 75 7.32 11.89 -3.37
C PHE A 75 6.63 10.55 -3.09
N VAL A 76 6.97 9.52 -3.87
CA VAL A 76 6.42 8.17 -3.70
C VAL A 76 6.79 7.58 -2.35
N ILE A 77 8.01 7.78 -1.86
CA ILE A 77 8.45 7.30 -0.54
C ILE A 77 7.64 7.98 0.56
N THR A 78 7.47 9.31 0.52
CA THR A 78 6.68 10.04 1.52
C THR A 78 5.26 9.50 1.57
N VAL A 79 4.61 9.35 0.42
CA VAL A 79 3.24 8.83 0.35
C VAL A 79 3.19 7.37 0.80
N PHE A 80 4.17 6.54 0.43
CA PHE A 80 4.23 5.15 0.86
C PHE A 80 4.35 5.02 2.38
N VAL A 81 5.21 5.84 3.01
CA VAL A 81 5.35 5.87 4.47
C VAL A 81 4.05 6.28 5.14
N ASP A 82 3.37 7.30 4.62
CA ASP A 82 2.07 7.74 5.13
C ASP A 82 1.02 6.61 5.05
N GLN A 83 0.95 5.89 3.92
CA GLN A 83 0.06 4.75 3.76
C GLN A 83 0.36 3.60 4.74
N ILE A 84 1.65 3.32 5.01
CA ILE A 84 2.05 2.31 5.98
C ILE A 84 1.73 2.78 7.41
N GLN A 85 1.95 4.05 7.73
CA GLN A 85 1.64 4.62 9.03
C GLN A 85 0.13 4.61 9.31
N SER A 86 -0.70 4.91 8.32
CA SER A 86 -2.16 4.75 8.43
C SER A 86 -2.52 3.31 8.83
N ILE A 87 -2.00 2.29 8.13
CA ILE A 87 -2.25 0.88 8.46
C ILE A 87 -1.83 0.54 9.89
N LEU A 88 -0.68 1.05 10.33
CA LEU A 88 -0.15 0.78 11.67
C LEU A 88 -0.92 1.54 12.76
N ASN A 89 -1.39 2.75 12.49
CA ASN A 89 -2.18 3.55 13.42
C ASN A 89 -3.59 2.96 13.59
N ASP A 90 -4.21 2.49 12.50
CA ASP A 90 -5.51 1.80 12.54
C ASP A 90 -5.45 0.55 13.43
N ARG A 91 -4.32 -0.19 13.38
CA ARG A 91 -4.05 -1.29 14.32
C ARG A 91 -4.05 -0.80 15.77
N SER A 92 -3.31 0.27 16.06
CA SER A 92 -3.16 0.77 17.43
C SER A 92 -4.49 1.24 18.03
N LEU A 93 -5.37 1.83 17.20
CA LEU A 93 -6.71 2.25 17.60
C LEU A 93 -7.63 1.06 17.86
N ILE A 94 -7.66 0.07 16.94
CA ILE A 94 -8.44 -1.15 17.14
C ILE A 94 -7.94 -1.92 18.37
N ASP A 95 -6.62 -1.99 18.58
CA ASP A 95 -6.04 -2.61 19.77
C ASP A 95 -6.44 -1.85 21.04
N ALA A 96 -6.45 -0.52 21.03
CA ALA A 96 -6.89 0.29 22.17
C ALA A 96 -8.37 0.10 22.49
N LEU A 97 -9.25 0.08 21.47
CA LEU A 97 -10.68 -0.17 21.63
C LEU A 97 -10.98 -1.61 22.08
N LYS A 98 -10.28 -2.59 21.50
CA LYS A 98 -10.38 -3.99 21.93
C LYS A 98 -9.85 -4.19 23.33
N LEU A 99 -8.84 -3.44 23.77
CA LEU A 99 -8.38 -3.48 25.16
C LEU A 99 -9.43 -2.92 26.10
N ASP A 100 -10.08 -1.81 25.75
CA ASP A 100 -11.18 -1.22 26.53
C ASP A 100 -12.38 -2.20 26.66
N GLU A 101 -12.70 -2.92 25.57
CA GLU A 101 -13.72 -3.98 25.55
C GLU A 101 -13.26 -5.26 26.31
N ASN A 102 -12.03 -5.72 26.10
CA ASN A 102 -11.44 -6.91 26.76
C ASN A 102 -11.09 -6.69 28.24
N SER A 103 -11.00 -5.45 28.75
CA SER A 103 -11.00 -5.22 30.21
C SER A 103 -12.23 -5.83 30.88
N ARG A 104 -13.30 -6.11 30.12
CA ARG A 104 -14.49 -6.84 30.59
C ARG A 104 -14.46 -8.35 30.27
N THR A 105 -13.67 -8.79 29.27
CA THR A 105 -13.58 -10.19 28.81
C THR A 105 -12.11 -10.60 28.76
N LYS A 106 -11.59 -10.98 29.93
CA LYS A 106 -10.22 -11.40 30.19
C LYS A 106 -9.72 -12.44 29.16
N GLU A 107 -8.54 -12.18 28.58
CA GLU A 107 -7.59 -13.18 28.06
C GLU A 107 -7.81 -13.75 26.64
N ARG A 108 -7.55 -12.98 25.56
CA ARG A 108 -7.16 -13.56 24.26
C ARG A 108 -6.01 -12.80 23.58
N ILE A 109 -5.05 -13.60 23.13
CA ILE A 109 -3.73 -13.30 22.58
C ILE A 109 -3.78 -12.27 21.43
N LEU A 110 -2.95 -11.24 21.53
CA LEU A 110 -2.75 -10.19 20.51
C LEU A 110 -2.40 -10.81 19.14
N PRO A 111 -3.12 -10.49 18.06
CA PRO A 111 -2.81 -11.04 16.74
C PRO A 111 -1.48 -10.46 16.18
N PRO A 112 -0.59 -11.31 15.62
CA PRO A 112 0.66 -10.87 15.03
C PRO A 112 0.45 -9.98 13.79
N LYS A 113 1.40 -9.05 13.53
CA LYS A 113 1.37 -8.07 12.42
C LYS A 113 1.01 -8.67 11.06
N ARG A 114 1.38 -9.93 10.83
CA ARG A 114 1.07 -10.69 9.60
C ARG A 114 -0.43 -10.79 9.31
N ILE A 115 -1.27 -10.94 10.33
CA ILE A 115 -2.72 -11.07 10.17
C ILE A 115 -3.34 -9.77 9.63
N LEU A 116 -2.78 -8.62 10.00
CA LEU A 116 -3.23 -7.32 9.52
C LEU A 116 -2.89 -7.11 8.04
N PHE A 117 -1.65 -7.42 7.64
CA PHE A 117 -1.28 -7.41 6.23
C PHE A 117 -2.09 -8.43 5.42
N GLN A 118 -2.48 -9.56 6.01
CA GLN A 118 -3.39 -10.52 5.37
C GLN A 118 -4.83 -9.99 5.20
N ASN A 119 -5.29 -9.07 6.05
CA ASN A 119 -6.58 -8.42 5.86
C ASN A 119 -6.56 -7.46 4.65
N VAL A 120 -5.43 -6.81 4.40
CA VAL A 120 -5.28 -5.85 3.28
C VAL A 120 -4.87 -6.54 1.96
N PHE A 121 -3.90 -7.45 2.00
CA PHE A 121 -3.33 -8.08 0.81
C PHE A 121 -3.91 -9.48 0.52
N GLY A 122 -4.66 -10.05 1.48
CA GLY A 122 -5.23 -11.39 1.42
C GLY A 122 -4.37 -12.46 2.11
N SER A 123 -5.00 -13.57 2.52
CA SER A 123 -4.35 -14.69 3.20
C SER A 123 -3.43 -15.56 2.32
N GLY A 124 -3.21 -15.17 1.07
CA GLY A 124 -2.37 -15.89 0.10
C GLY A 124 -0.86 -15.79 0.38
N PRO A 125 -0.03 -16.49 -0.41
CA PRO A 125 1.42 -16.36 -0.33
C PRO A 125 1.86 -14.93 -0.66
N ILE A 126 2.98 -14.48 -0.08
CA ILE A 126 3.49 -13.09 -0.20
C ILE A 126 3.72 -12.66 -1.66
N ILE A 127 4.08 -13.59 -2.55
CA ILE A 127 4.21 -13.32 -3.99
C ILE A 127 2.88 -12.88 -4.62
N LEU A 128 1.75 -13.42 -4.15
CA LEU A 128 0.45 -13.00 -4.63
C LEU A 128 0.04 -11.61 -4.13
N TRP A 129 0.68 -11.09 -3.08
CA TRP A 129 0.42 -9.73 -2.61
C TRP A 129 0.88 -8.67 -3.60
N LEU A 130 1.89 -9.00 -4.43
CA LEU A 130 2.40 -8.13 -5.48
C LEU A 130 1.45 -8.05 -6.70
N PHE A 131 0.60 -9.06 -6.91
CA PHE A 131 -0.32 -9.04 -8.05
C PHE A 131 -1.64 -8.38 -7.67
N PRO A 132 -2.26 -7.59 -8.58
CA PRO A 132 -3.56 -6.96 -8.38
C PRO A 132 -4.74 -7.96 -8.44
N CYS A 133 -4.53 -9.20 -8.00
CA CYS A 133 -5.54 -10.25 -7.96
C CYS A 133 -6.04 -10.40 -6.52
N ASP A 134 -7.35 -10.26 -6.33
CA ASP A 134 -8.01 -10.63 -5.09
C ASP A 134 -8.39 -12.10 -5.17
N LEU A 135 -7.60 -12.97 -4.54
CA LEU A 135 -8.05 -14.32 -4.25
C LEU A 135 -9.07 -14.21 -3.11
N LYS A 136 -10.32 -13.96 -3.50
CA LYS A 136 -11.48 -14.11 -2.65
C LYS A 136 -11.48 -15.57 -2.19
N SER A 137 -11.05 -15.82 -0.96
CA SER A 137 -11.33 -17.10 -0.31
C SER A 137 -12.83 -17.28 -0.32
N SER A 138 -13.31 -18.20 -1.16
CA SER A 138 -14.71 -18.56 -1.34
C SER A 138 -15.27 -19.30 -0.12
N ASN A 139 -14.95 -18.87 1.11
CA ASN A 139 -15.36 -19.54 2.35
C ASN A 139 -15.96 -18.57 3.39
N LYS A 140 -16.46 -17.40 2.98
CA LYS A 140 -17.27 -16.51 3.85
C LYS A 140 -18.74 -16.39 3.39
N ILE A 141 -19.27 -17.41 2.72
CA ILE A 141 -20.73 -17.52 2.48
C ILE A 141 -21.37 -18.55 3.41
N SER A 142 -20.61 -19.45 4.04
CA SER A 142 -21.18 -20.52 4.87
C SER A 142 -21.30 -20.22 6.37
N ASP A 143 -21.09 -18.98 6.84
CA ASP A 143 -21.10 -18.68 8.29
C ASP A 143 -21.89 -17.40 8.67
N SER A 144 -22.65 -16.82 7.72
CA SER A 144 -23.50 -15.64 8.00
C SER A 144 -24.94 -15.76 7.49
N GLN A 145 -25.35 -16.94 7.02
CA GLN A 145 -26.75 -17.22 6.65
C GLN A 145 -27.56 -17.94 7.74
N ASP A 146 -26.96 -18.43 8.83
CA ASP A 146 -27.67 -19.19 9.87
C ASP A 146 -28.06 -18.38 11.12
N THR A 147 -27.87 -17.06 11.14
CA THR A 147 -28.20 -16.22 12.33
C THR A 147 -29.34 -15.22 12.10
N TYR A 148 -30.00 -15.25 10.94
CA TYR A 148 -31.15 -14.38 10.64
C TYR A 148 -32.46 -15.13 10.35
N PHE A 149 -32.50 -16.44 10.64
CA PHE A 149 -33.73 -17.25 10.60
C PHE A 149 -33.93 -18.00 11.92
N VAL A 150 -34.20 -17.26 13.00
CA VAL A 150 -35.18 -17.59 14.05
C VAL A 150 -35.75 -16.29 14.59
#